data_AF-A0A958BA60-F1
#
_entry.id   AF-A0A958BA60-F1
#
_cell.length_a   1.000
_cell.length_b   1.000
_cell.length_c   1.000
_cell.angle_alpha   90.00
_cell.angle_beta   90.00
_cell.angle_gamma   90.00
#
_symmetry.space_group_name_H-M   'P 1'
#
loop_
_entity.id
_entity.type
_entity.pdbx_description
1 polymer ?
#
loop_
_entity_poly.entity_id
_entity_poly.type
_entity_poly.pdbx_seq_one_letter_code
_entity_poly.pdbx_strand_id
1 'polypeptide(L)'
;MCNAILSPEIFEVLNATYRRFSLVHPPPPFVLKRDLPQPEKILERKLELTDETSAFGGIRCPLCQYRPKASDRWYCGSNRAPEGFTGGCGTSWNTFTTQGLCPGCGHQWRWTSCPRCHRWSLHKDWYGDEKG
;
A
#
# COMPACT_ATOMS: atom_id res chain seq x y z
N MET A 1 -49.20 -19.93 -13.87
CA MET A 1 -48.50 -20.66 -12.79
C MET A 1 -47.87 -19.62 -11.87
N CYS A 2 -48.40 -19.57 -10.64
CA CYS A 2 -47.94 -18.92 -9.39
C CYS A 2 -47.26 -17.54 -9.44
N ASN A 3 -48.08 -16.48 -9.33
CA ASN A 3 -47.70 -15.18 -8.75
C ASN A 3 -47.86 -15.27 -7.23
N ALA A 4 -46.78 -15.03 -6.47
CA ALA A 4 -46.83 -14.94 -5.02
C ALA A 4 -47.34 -13.55 -4.61
N ILE A 5 -48.50 -13.57 -3.96
CA ILE A 5 -49.23 -12.41 -3.44
C ILE A 5 -48.59 -12.01 -2.10
N LEU A 6 -48.09 -10.79 -2.02
CA LEU A 6 -47.66 -10.15 -0.77
C LEU A 6 -48.91 -9.71 0.02
N SER A 7 -48.99 -10.16 1.28
CA SER A 7 -50.15 -9.94 2.16
C SER A 7 -50.13 -8.55 2.81
N PRO A 8 -51.27 -7.85 2.92
CA PRO A 8 -51.37 -6.44 3.32
C PRO A 8 -51.34 -6.14 4.84
N GLU A 9 -50.85 -7.05 5.71
CA GLU A 9 -51.03 -6.95 7.18
C GLU A 9 -49.82 -6.42 8.01
N ILE A 10 -48.80 -5.80 7.40
CA ILE A 10 -47.62 -5.34 8.19
C ILE A 10 -47.55 -3.81 8.36
N PHE A 11 -48.38 -3.03 7.66
CA PHE A 11 -48.23 -1.56 7.62
C PHE A 11 -48.95 -0.79 8.75
N GLU A 12 -49.72 -1.44 9.64
CA GLU A 12 -50.64 -0.73 10.55
C GLU A 12 -50.27 -0.75 12.05
N VAL A 13 -49.08 -1.21 12.46
CA VAL A 13 -48.73 -1.37 13.89
C VAL A 13 -47.73 -0.35 14.46
N LEU A 14 -47.18 0.57 13.65
CA LEU A 14 -46.10 1.49 14.09
C LEU A 14 -46.53 2.94 14.34
N ASN A 15 -47.81 3.31 14.17
CA ASN A 15 -48.28 4.71 14.26
C ASN A 15 -49.19 5.02 15.46
N ALA A 16 -49.18 4.22 16.53
CA ALA A 16 -50.12 4.35 17.66
C ALA A 16 -49.47 4.48 19.06
N THR A 17 -48.27 5.07 19.17
CA THR A 17 -47.67 5.37 20.49
C THR A 17 -47.09 6.79 20.58
N TYR A 18 -47.65 7.70 19.77
CA TYR A 18 -47.53 9.13 20.01
C TYR A 18 -48.71 9.54 20.91
N ARG A 19 -48.41 10.18 22.05
CA ARG A 19 -49.33 10.74 23.08
C ARG A 19 -49.67 9.85 24.30
N ARG A 20 -48.73 9.73 25.23
CA ARG A 20 -49.01 9.94 26.68
C ARG A 20 -47.66 10.12 27.40
N PHE A 21 -47.64 10.97 28.43
CA PHE A 21 -46.46 11.44 29.21
C PHE A 21 -45.80 12.74 28.71
N SER A 22 -46.50 13.84 29.00
CA SER A 22 -45.88 15.13 29.30
C SER A 22 -45.51 15.20 30.79
N LEU A 23 -44.37 15.85 31.08
CA LEU A 23 -43.88 16.38 32.38
C LEU A 23 -43.42 15.29 33.37
N VAL A 24 -42.23 15.29 33.95
CA VAL A 24 -41.29 16.33 34.40
C VAL A 24 -39.89 15.67 34.42
N HIS A 25 -38.79 16.38 34.13
CA HIS A 25 -37.43 16.23 34.69
C HIS A 25 -36.44 16.94 33.73
N PRO A 26 -35.97 18.16 34.03
CA PRO A 26 -34.92 18.80 33.25
C PRO A 26 -33.59 18.06 33.46
N PRO A 27 -32.78 17.77 32.42
CA PRO A 27 -31.44 17.27 32.61
C PRO A 27 -30.53 18.37 33.22
N PRO A 28 -29.58 18.02 34.11
CA PRO A 28 -28.67 18.98 34.72
C PRO A 28 -27.78 19.67 33.66
N PRO A 29 -27.43 20.95 33.83
CA PRO A 29 -26.39 21.56 33.03
C PRO A 29 -25.05 21.02 33.54
N PHE A 30 -24.08 20.87 32.63
CA PHE A 30 -22.80 20.20 32.83
C PHE A 30 -22.89 18.68 32.79
N VAL A 31 -22.40 18.08 31.70
CA VAL A 31 -21.09 17.41 31.71
C VAL A 31 -20.62 17.22 30.26
N LEU A 32 -19.46 17.82 29.99
CA LEU A 32 -18.47 17.51 28.96
C LEU A 32 -18.94 17.52 27.50
N LYS A 33 -18.69 18.66 26.85
CA LYS A 33 -18.15 18.63 25.49
C LYS A 33 -16.91 17.74 25.54
N ARG A 34 -17.07 16.45 25.25
CA ARG A 34 -15.94 15.67 24.76
C ARG A 34 -15.71 16.24 23.38
N ASP A 35 -14.70 17.09 23.27
CA ASP A 35 -14.10 17.48 22.01
C ASP A 35 -13.72 16.17 21.29
N LEU A 36 -14.65 15.65 20.48
CA LEU A 36 -14.34 14.63 19.50
C LEU A 36 -13.26 15.26 18.63
N PRO A 37 -12.04 14.70 18.60
CA PRO A 37 -10.99 15.26 17.76
C PRO A 37 -11.53 15.30 16.33
N GLN A 38 -11.54 16.50 15.75
CA GLN A 38 -12.07 16.74 14.42
C GLN A 38 -11.44 15.74 13.43
N PRO A 39 -12.24 15.08 12.58
CA PRO A 39 -11.74 14.08 11.62
C PRO A 39 -10.71 14.64 10.64
N GLU A 40 -10.68 15.96 10.45
CA GLU A 40 -9.68 16.68 9.66
C GLU A 40 -8.24 16.45 10.19
N LYS A 41 -8.03 16.44 11.51
CA LYS A 41 -6.68 16.32 12.11
C LYS A 41 -6.09 14.91 12.00
N ILE A 42 -6.94 13.89 11.90
CA ILE A 42 -6.50 12.51 11.67
C ILE A 42 -6.01 12.35 10.22
N LEU A 43 -6.60 13.09 9.28
CA LEU A 43 -6.20 13.05 7.87
C LEU A 43 -4.88 13.79 7.63
N GLU A 44 -4.68 14.96 8.23
CA GLU A 44 -3.43 15.72 8.12
C GLU A 44 -2.24 14.93 8.67
N ARG A 45 -2.39 14.30 9.85
CA ARG A 45 -1.33 13.48 10.43
C ARG A 45 -1.05 12.17 9.69
N LYS A 46 -2.03 11.66 8.92
CA LYS A 46 -1.82 10.49 8.05
C LYS A 46 -1.09 10.86 6.76
N LEU A 47 -1.23 12.09 6.28
CA LEU A 47 -0.55 12.58 5.08
C LEU A 47 0.94 12.87 5.29
N GLU A 48 1.36 13.14 6.53
CA GLU A 48 2.78 13.36 6.86
C GLU A 48 3.57 12.08 7.18
N LEU A 49 2.92 10.93 7.38
CA LEU A 49 3.55 9.69 7.85
C LEU A 49 3.63 8.56 6.84
N THR A 50 3.20 8.79 5.62
CA THR A 50 3.48 7.89 4.51
C THR A 50 4.19 8.65 3.41
N ASP A 51 5.46 8.96 3.65
CA ASP A 51 6.48 8.96 2.60
C ASP A 51 6.56 7.53 2.02
N GLU A 52 5.46 7.07 1.42
CA GLU A 52 5.37 5.89 0.55
C GLU A 52 6.17 6.14 -0.76
N THR A 53 7.19 6.99 -0.68
CA THR A 53 8.18 7.28 -1.70
C THR A 53 9.56 6.69 -1.35
N SER A 54 9.78 6.13 -0.15
CA SER A 54 11.11 5.56 0.19
C SER A 54 11.12 4.18 0.84
N ALA A 55 10.30 3.23 0.39
CA ALA A 55 10.61 1.80 0.61
C ALA A 55 12.05 1.43 0.14
N PHE A 56 12.62 2.26 -0.73
CA PHE A 56 13.97 2.15 -1.28
C PHE A 56 14.82 3.40 -1.02
N GLY A 57 14.59 4.14 0.08
CA GLY A 57 15.13 5.50 0.28
C GLY A 57 16.66 5.65 0.17
N GLY A 58 17.43 4.59 0.44
CA GLY A 58 18.89 4.58 0.26
C GLY A 58 19.37 4.10 -1.11
N ILE A 59 18.50 3.49 -1.90
CA ILE A 59 18.86 2.73 -3.09
C ILE A 59 18.94 3.67 -4.30
N ARG A 60 20.07 3.64 -5.00
CA ARG A 60 20.29 4.49 -6.17
C ARG A 60 21.28 3.86 -7.14
N CYS A 61 21.10 4.10 -8.43
CA CYS A 61 22.05 3.66 -9.43
C CYS A 61 23.41 4.36 -9.19
N PRO A 62 24.52 3.62 -9.02
CA PRO A 62 25.82 4.21 -8.75
C PRO A 62 26.35 5.06 -9.92
N LEU A 63 25.82 4.87 -11.13
CA LEU A 63 26.28 5.53 -12.35
C LEU A 63 25.54 6.83 -12.68
N CYS A 64 24.25 6.91 -12.35
CA CYS A 64 23.41 8.06 -12.74
C CYS A 64 22.48 8.57 -11.61
N GLN A 65 22.61 8.01 -10.41
CA GLN A 65 21.82 8.38 -9.23
C GLN A 65 20.30 8.18 -9.38
N TYR A 66 19.87 7.37 -10.36
CA TYR A 66 18.47 6.97 -10.50
C TYR A 66 17.97 6.26 -9.24
N ARG A 67 16.83 6.70 -8.69
CA ARG A 67 16.16 6.07 -7.56
C ARG A 67 15.02 5.16 -8.04
N PRO A 68 15.06 3.86 -7.74
CA PRO A 68 14.01 2.95 -8.16
C PRO A 68 12.70 3.21 -7.41
N LYS A 69 11.59 3.10 -8.12
CA LYS A 69 10.23 3.20 -7.60
C LYS A 69 9.67 1.80 -7.33
N ALA A 70 8.68 1.70 -6.44
CA ALA A 70 7.96 0.45 -6.19
C ALA A 70 7.31 -0.17 -7.45
N SER A 71 6.99 0.65 -8.45
CA SER A 71 6.43 0.21 -9.73
C SER A 71 7.47 -0.30 -10.73
N ASP A 72 8.77 -0.08 -10.51
CA ASP A 72 9.81 -0.51 -11.44
C ASP A 72 9.92 -2.04 -11.47
N ARG A 73 10.22 -2.57 -12.64
CA ARG A 73 10.30 -4.01 -12.89
C ARG A 73 11.55 -4.37 -13.66
N TRP A 74 12.16 -5.47 -13.25
CA TRP A 74 13.21 -6.21 -13.93
C TRP A 74 12.68 -7.59 -14.29
N TYR A 75 13.34 -8.22 -15.25
CA TYR A 75 12.93 -9.50 -15.81
C TYR A 75 14.02 -10.55 -15.61
N CYS A 76 13.62 -11.77 -15.20
CA CYS A 76 14.53 -12.90 -15.04
C CYS A 76 14.75 -13.53 -16.41
N GLY A 77 15.63 -12.94 -17.20
CA GLY A 77 15.99 -13.44 -18.52
C GLY A 77 17.28 -14.24 -18.50
N SER A 78 17.47 -15.07 -19.51
CA SER A 78 18.80 -15.59 -19.79
C SER A 78 19.70 -14.45 -20.26
N ASN A 79 20.85 -14.26 -19.60
CA ASN A 79 21.81 -13.22 -19.91
C ASN A 79 23.22 -13.80 -20.01
N ARG A 80 23.88 -13.61 -21.16
CA ARG A 80 25.27 -14.06 -21.39
C ARG A 80 26.31 -13.24 -20.63
N ALA A 81 26.08 -11.95 -20.40
CA ALA A 81 27.01 -11.07 -19.70
C ALA A 81 26.25 -9.85 -19.11
N PRO A 82 26.61 -9.36 -17.92
CA PRO A 82 27.80 -9.68 -17.13
C PRO A 82 27.68 -10.92 -16.24
N GLU A 83 26.50 -11.52 -16.14
CA GLU A 83 26.25 -12.60 -15.17
C GLU A 83 26.43 -14.02 -15.72
N GLY A 84 26.16 -14.24 -17.02
CA GLY A 84 26.31 -15.54 -17.66
C GLY A 84 25.26 -16.58 -17.26
N PHE A 85 24.07 -16.15 -16.85
CA PHE A 85 22.97 -17.04 -16.43
C PHE A 85 22.09 -17.45 -17.62
N THR A 86 21.89 -18.76 -17.84
CA THR A 86 21.12 -19.30 -18.98
C THR A 86 19.78 -19.94 -18.59
N GLY A 87 19.33 -19.79 -17.33
CA GLY A 87 18.11 -20.40 -16.79
C GLY A 87 16.99 -19.42 -16.44
N GLY A 88 16.84 -18.31 -17.17
CA GLY A 88 15.83 -17.29 -16.86
C GLY A 88 14.41 -17.85 -16.86
N CYS A 89 13.64 -17.62 -15.79
CA CYS A 89 12.25 -18.08 -15.64
C CYS A 89 11.19 -17.07 -16.09
N GLY A 90 11.60 -15.87 -16.47
CA GLY A 90 10.73 -14.81 -16.96
C GLY A 90 9.85 -14.11 -15.93
N THR A 91 10.10 -14.32 -14.64
CA THR A 91 9.45 -13.53 -13.60
C THR A 91 9.76 -12.04 -13.80
N SER A 92 8.75 -11.19 -13.60
CA SER A 92 8.89 -9.72 -13.56
C SER A 92 8.69 -9.24 -12.13
N TRP A 93 9.68 -8.58 -11.55
CA TRP A 93 9.63 -8.10 -10.16
C TRP A 93 10.54 -6.89 -9.95
N ASN A 94 10.39 -6.23 -8.80
CA ASN A 94 11.36 -5.21 -8.39
C ASN A 94 12.53 -5.92 -7.70
N THR A 95 13.74 -5.83 -8.26
CA THR A 95 14.91 -6.54 -7.71
C THR A 95 15.21 -6.16 -6.26
N PHE A 96 14.89 -4.94 -5.85
CA PHE A 96 15.20 -4.44 -4.52
C PHE A 96 14.26 -4.98 -3.43
N THR A 97 13.09 -5.52 -3.78
CA THR A 97 12.19 -6.15 -2.79
C THR A 97 12.74 -7.47 -2.26
N THR A 98 13.65 -8.11 -3.01
CA THR A 98 14.23 -9.42 -2.68
C THR A 98 15.75 -9.40 -2.70
N GLN A 99 16.37 -8.21 -2.70
CA GLN A 99 17.83 -8.03 -2.78
C GLN A 99 18.48 -8.80 -3.93
N GLY A 100 17.80 -8.85 -5.09
CA GLY A 100 18.27 -9.54 -6.29
C GLY A 100 17.90 -11.01 -6.37
N LEU A 101 17.24 -11.59 -5.36
CA LEU A 101 16.76 -12.98 -5.43
C LEU A 101 15.52 -13.06 -6.33
N CYS A 102 15.57 -13.87 -7.39
CA CYS A 102 14.41 -14.09 -8.23
C CYS A 102 13.36 -14.95 -7.50
N PRO A 103 12.11 -14.50 -7.33
CA PRO A 103 11.09 -15.28 -6.61
C PRO A 103 10.56 -16.48 -7.41
N GLY A 104 10.78 -16.52 -8.73
CA GLY A 104 10.36 -17.64 -9.57
C GLY A 104 11.33 -18.82 -9.57
N CYS A 105 12.64 -18.55 -9.76
CA CYS A 105 13.66 -19.60 -9.90
C CYS A 105 14.69 -19.64 -8.77
N GLY A 106 14.64 -18.69 -7.82
CA GLY A 106 15.61 -18.60 -6.73
C GLY A 106 17.01 -18.13 -7.14
N HIS A 107 17.22 -17.69 -8.39
CA HIS A 107 18.52 -17.19 -8.84
C HIS A 107 18.86 -15.86 -8.14
N GLN A 108 20.06 -15.77 -7.55
CA GLN A 108 20.57 -14.55 -6.92
C GLN A 108 21.30 -13.69 -7.94
N TRP A 109 20.63 -12.65 -8.42
CA TRP A 109 21.21 -11.69 -9.37
C TRP A 109 22.29 -10.86 -8.68
N ARG A 110 23.51 -10.90 -9.25
CA ARG A 110 24.66 -10.10 -8.78
C ARG A 110 24.76 -8.76 -9.49
N TRP A 111 24.16 -8.67 -10.68
CA TRP A 111 24.16 -7.48 -11.51
C TRP A 111 22.75 -6.97 -11.73
N THR A 112 22.60 -5.66 -11.84
CA THR A 112 21.30 -5.02 -12.10
C THR A 112 21.49 -3.94 -13.15
N SER A 113 20.63 -3.96 -14.16
CA SER A 113 20.58 -2.94 -15.20
C SER A 113 19.78 -1.74 -14.70
N CYS A 114 20.28 -0.53 -14.95
CA CYS A 114 19.52 0.67 -14.63
C CYS A 114 18.49 0.96 -15.73
N PRO A 115 17.19 1.17 -15.42
CA PRO A 115 16.19 1.52 -16.42
C PRO A 115 16.37 2.94 -17.00
N ARG A 116 17.12 3.82 -16.32
CA ARG A 116 17.36 5.20 -16.79
C ARG A 116 18.59 5.32 -17.69
N CYS A 117 19.72 4.75 -17.30
CA CYS A 117 20.97 4.86 -18.06
C CYS A 117 21.33 3.60 -18.84
N HIS A 118 20.56 2.53 -18.70
CA HIS A 118 20.73 1.23 -19.37
C HIS A 118 22.08 0.54 -19.15
N ARG A 119 22.89 1.04 -18.21
CA ARG A 119 24.15 0.42 -17.80
C ARG A 119 23.92 -0.60 -16.70
N TRP A 120 24.82 -1.57 -16.63
CA TRP A 120 24.86 -2.58 -15.58
C TRP A 120 25.79 -2.13 -14.46
N SER A 121 25.40 -2.37 -13.22
CA SER A 121 26.27 -2.24 -12.04
C SER A 121 26.00 -3.40 -11.08
N LEU A 122 26.93 -3.65 -10.16
CA LEU A 122 26.72 -4.69 -9.14
C LEU A 122 25.52 -4.31 -8.28
N HIS A 123 24.68 -5.29 -7.98
CA HIS A 123 23.46 -5.08 -7.19
C HIS A 123 23.78 -4.46 -5.82
N LYS A 124 24.88 -4.91 -5.18
CA LYS A 124 25.35 -4.36 -3.90
C LYS A 124 25.65 -2.86 -3.94
N ASP A 125 26.18 -2.35 -5.06
CA ASP A 125 26.61 -0.94 -5.18
C ASP A 125 25.41 0.01 -5.22
N TRP A 126 24.19 -0.52 -5.45
CA TRP A 126 22.98 0.28 -5.40
C TRP A 126 22.59 0.70 -4.00
N TYR A 127 23.01 -0.04 -2.96
CA TYR A 127 22.57 0.19 -1.59
C TYR A 127 23.27 1.37 -0.89
N GLY A 128 24.36 1.89 -1.48
CA GLY A 128 25.18 2.93 -0.85
C GLY A 128 25.92 2.42 0.40
N ASP A 129 27.15 2.89 0.59
CA ASP A 129 27.87 2.66 1.85
C ASP A 129 27.28 3.58 2.93
N GLU A 130 26.41 3.05 3.78
CA GLU A 130 26.26 3.55 5.15
C GLU A 130 27.38 2.98 6.04
N LYS A 131 28.64 3.19 5.64
CA LYS A 131 29.81 2.79 6.43
C LYS A 131 30.80 3.95 6.57
N GLY A 132 30.81 4.52 7.78
CA GLY A 132 31.82 5.44 8.30
C GLY A 132 31.26 6.32 9.38
#